data_AF-A0A7Y2DDF2-F1
#
_entry.id   AF-A0A7Y2DDF2-F1
#
_cell.length_a   1.000
_cell.length_b   1.000
_cell.length_c   1.000
_cell.angle_alpha   90.00
_cell.angle_beta   90.00
_cell.angle_gamma   90.00
#
_symmetry.space_group_name_H-M   'P 1'
#
loop_
_entity.id
_entity.type
_entity.pdbx_description
1 polymer ?
#
loop_
_entity_poly.entity_id
_entity_poly.type
_entity_poly.pdbx_seq_one_letter_code
_entity_poly.pdbx_strand_id
1 'polypeptide(L)'
;MAVFEGVIYNARLLDDGAPDRLTLTVDAVLRPGDADEGPLLMPVPELIVLIGKPAADRLLPKYRAEGRIISHQGVAHLSFPFWEPG
;
A
#
# COMPACT_ATOMS: atom_id res chain seq x y z
N MET A 1 12.67 1.64 0.20
CA MET A 1 11.49 0.86 0.59
C MET A 1 11.91 -0.58 0.80
N ALA A 2 11.25 -1.34 1.68
CA ALA A 2 11.50 -2.75 1.88
C ALA A 2 10.19 -3.52 1.80
N VAL A 3 10.22 -4.74 1.26
CA VAL A 3 9.07 -5.66 1.24
C VAL A 3 9.51 -6.95 1.93
N PHE A 4 8.67 -7.47 2.81
CA PHE A 4 8.88 -8.77 3.45
C PHE A 4 7.52 -9.45 3.61
N GLU A 5 7.41 -10.70 3.15
CA GLU A 5 6.15 -11.46 3.16
C GLU A 5 4.96 -10.69 2.55
N GLY A 6 5.20 -9.93 1.47
CA GLY A 6 4.18 -9.11 0.81
C GLY A 6 3.78 -7.83 1.54
N VAL A 7 4.35 -7.52 2.71
CA VAL A 7 4.07 -6.28 3.46
C VAL A 7 5.11 -5.21 3.13
N ILE A 8 4.62 -4.01 2.84
CA ILE A 8 5.44 -2.84 2.49
C ILE A 8 5.88 -2.15 3.78
N TYR A 9 7.18 -1.85 3.86
CA TYR A 9 7.82 -1.09 4.91
C TYR A 9 8.64 0.06 4.33
N ASN A 10 8.78 1.15 5.07
CA ASN A 10 9.65 2.28 4.71
C ASN A 10 9.30 2.87 3.34
N ALA A 11 8.01 3.13 3.12
CA ALA A 11 7.53 3.83 1.92
C ALA A 11 7.64 5.36 2.08
N ARG A 12 7.66 6.06 0.95
CA ARG A 12 7.59 7.52 0.89
C ARG A 12 6.59 7.94 -0.17
N LEU A 13 5.86 9.02 0.08
CA LEU A 13 4.98 9.61 -0.92
C LEU A 13 5.84 10.32 -1.97
N LEU A 14 5.61 10.01 -3.25
CA LEU A 14 6.33 10.62 -4.37
C LEU A 14 5.57 11.80 -4.99
N ASP A 15 4.24 11.69 -5.06
CA ASP A 15 3.34 12.70 -5.61
C ASP A 15 2.00 12.67 -4.85
N ASP A 16 1.52 13.84 -4.44
CA ASP A 16 0.27 14.02 -3.71
C ASP A 16 -0.85 14.65 -4.56
N GLY A 17 -0.59 14.94 -5.84
CA GLY A 17 -1.53 15.62 -6.73
C GLY A 17 -2.79 14.83 -7.09
N ALA A 18 -2.77 13.50 -6.95
CA ALA A 18 -3.88 12.61 -7.24
C ALA A 18 -4.07 11.52 -6.17
N PRO A 19 -4.48 11.89 -4.93
CA PRO A 19 -4.51 10.96 -3.80
C PRO A 19 -5.58 9.87 -3.95
N ASP A 20 -6.55 10.04 -4.83
CA ASP A 20 -7.58 9.04 -5.18
C ASP A 20 -7.09 7.96 -6.16
N ARG A 21 -5.90 8.13 -6.74
CA ARG A 21 -5.28 7.19 -7.69
C ARG A 21 -3.89 6.76 -7.20
N LEU A 22 -3.81 6.26 -5.96
CA LEU A 22 -2.55 5.78 -5.41
C LEU A 22 -1.98 4.63 -6.24
N THR A 23 -0.80 4.88 -6.80
CA THR A 23 0.05 3.90 -7.46
C THR A 23 1.22 3.55 -6.55
N LEU A 24 1.70 2.31 -6.65
CA LEU A 24 2.86 1.84 -5.91
C LEU A 24 3.99 1.54 -6.91
N THR A 25 5.07 2.30 -6.80
CA THR A 25 6.32 2.00 -7.49
C THR A 25 7.28 1.32 -6.52
N VAL A 26 7.80 0.17 -6.92
CA VAL A 26 8.71 -0.61 -6.08
C VAL A 26 10.15 -0.42 -6.53
N ASP A 27 10.90 0.35 -5.74
CA ASP A 27 12.36 0.45 -5.81
C ASP A 27 12.96 -0.25 -4.58
N ALA A 28 13.05 -1.58 -4.67
CA ALA A 28 13.56 -2.46 -3.63
C ALA A 28 14.26 -3.67 -4.27
N VAL A 29 15.30 -4.18 -3.60
CA VAL A 29 15.86 -5.49 -3.94
C VAL A 29 14.88 -6.56 -3.44
N LEU A 30 14.14 -7.16 -4.36
CA LEU A 30 13.21 -8.25 -4.08
C LEU A 30 13.93 -9.59 -4.15
N ARG A 31 13.70 -10.45 -3.17
CA ARG A 31 14.08 -11.86 -3.19
C ARG A 31 12.89 -12.71 -3.62
N PRO A 32 13.13 -13.94 -4.10
CA PRO A 32 12.06 -14.88 -4.38
C PRO A 32 11.11 -15.00 -3.18
N GLY A 33 9.81 -14.79 -3.42
CA GLY A 33 8.75 -14.83 -2.40
C GLY A 33 8.42 -13.49 -1.75
N ASP A 34 9.20 -12.42 -1.96
CA ASP A 34 8.89 -11.11 -1.34
C ASP A 34 7.67 -10.44 -1.99
N ALA A 35 7.47 -10.62 -3.30
CA ALA A 35 6.39 -9.98 -4.07
C ALA A 35 5.71 -10.92 -5.08
N ASP A 36 6.11 -12.19 -5.11
CA ASP A 36 5.76 -13.13 -6.19
C ASP A 36 4.48 -13.92 -5.91
N GLU A 37 4.01 -13.93 -4.65
CA GLU A 37 2.93 -14.81 -4.18
C GLU A 37 1.58 -14.10 -3.99
N GLY A 38 1.49 -12.79 -4.28
CA GLY A 38 0.24 -12.06 -4.07
C GLY A 38 0.35 -10.54 -4.12
N PRO A 39 -0.73 -9.84 -3.71
CA PRO A 39 -0.73 -8.38 -3.66
C PRO A 39 0.27 -7.86 -2.62
N LEU A 40 0.84 -6.70 -2.90
CA LEU A 40 1.61 -5.96 -1.89
C LEU A 40 0.66 -5.23 -0.93
N LEU A 41 1.00 -5.22 0.35
CA LEU A 41 0.14 -4.76 1.43
C LEU A 41 0.75 -3.56 2.14
N MET A 42 0.05 -2.42 2.10
CA MET A 42 0.42 -1.23 2.87
C MET A 42 -0.40 -1.17 4.16
N PRO A 43 0.21 -1.17 5.36
CA PRO A 43 -0.53 -0.97 6.59
C PRO A 43 -1.32 0.34 6.56
N VAL A 44 -2.60 0.31 6.93
CA VAL A 44 -3.45 1.51 6.95
C VAL A 44 -2.89 2.64 7.83
N PRO A 45 -2.28 2.37 9.01
CA PRO A 45 -1.62 3.43 9.79
C PRO A 45 -0.49 4.11 9.03
N GLU A 46 0.34 3.36 8.31
CA GLU A 46 1.44 3.91 7.49
C GLU A 46 0.88 4.70 6.31
N LEU A 47 -0.15 4.20 5.64
CA LEU A 47 -0.87 4.94 4.60
C LEU A 47 -1.36 6.31 5.10
N ILE A 48 -1.97 6.37 6.30
CA ILE A 48 -2.46 7.62 6.88
C ILE A 48 -1.32 8.62 7.13
N VAL A 49 -0.16 8.13 7.57
CA VAL A 49 1.04 8.97 7.76
C VAL A 49 1.52 9.51 6.41
N LEU A 50 1.49 8.70 5.35
CA LEU A 50 1.95 9.08 4.02
C LEU A 50 1.06 10.12 3.35
N ILE A 51 -0.25 9.87 3.26
CA ILE A 51 -1.17 10.73 2.49
C ILE A 51 -1.83 11.83 3.35
N GLY A 52 -1.63 11.76 4.66
CA GLY A 52 -2.27 12.63 5.63
C GLY A 52 -3.71 12.23 5.98
N LYS A 53 -4.11 12.54 7.22
CA LYS A 53 -5.44 12.19 7.75
C LYS A 53 -6.62 12.72 6.93
N PRO A 54 -6.63 13.98 6.45
CA PRO A 54 -7.77 14.49 5.66
C PRO A 54 -8.01 13.70 4.36
N ALA A 55 -6.94 13.32 3.66
CA ALA A 55 -7.06 12.49 2.46
C ALA A 55 -7.49 11.07 2.81
N ALA A 56 -6.92 10.49 3.87
CA ALA A 56 -7.28 9.16 4.34
C ALA A 56 -8.76 9.04 4.73
N ASP A 57 -9.32 10.00 5.46
CA ASP A 57 -10.73 10.01 5.85
C ASP A 57 -11.66 10.00 4.63
N ARG A 58 -11.26 10.66 3.54
CA ARG A 58 -12.01 10.68 2.27
C ARG A 58 -11.89 9.39 1.46
N LEU A 59 -10.73 8.73 1.52
CA LEU A 59 -10.38 7.65 0.59
C LEU A 59 -10.55 6.25 1.18
N LEU A 60 -10.28 6.06 2.48
CA LEU A 60 -10.44 4.76 3.13
C LEU A 60 -11.85 4.15 2.97
N PRO A 61 -12.95 4.92 3.06
CA PRO A 61 -14.27 4.38 2.78
C PRO A 61 -14.42 3.82 1.35
N LYS A 62 -13.82 4.49 0.36
CA LYS A 62 -13.85 4.04 -1.05
C LYS A 62 -13.07 2.74 -1.21
N TYR A 63 -11.84 2.68 -0.69
CA TYR A 63 -11.03 1.47 -0.73
C TYR A 63 -11.69 0.29 -0.01
N ARG A 64 -12.42 0.54 1.09
CA ARG A 64 -13.22 -0.51 1.74
C ARG A 64 -14.37 -0.99 0.86
N ALA A 65 -15.12 -0.07 0.25
CA ALA A 65 -16.22 -0.41 -0.64
C ALA A 65 -15.75 -1.19 -1.89
N GLU A 66 -14.53 -0.91 -2.36
CA GLU A 66 -13.87 -1.61 -3.46
C GLU A 66 -13.25 -2.96 -3.05
N GLY A 67 -13.34 -3.36 -1.77
CA GLY A 67 -12.75 -4.60 -1.25
C GLY A 67 -11.21 -4.58 -1.18
N ARG A 68 -10.58 -3.41 -1.27
CA ARG A 68 -9.12 -3.25 -1.27
C ARG A 68 -8.50 -3.17 0.12
N ILE A 69 -9.31 -3.01 1.17
CA ILE A 69 -8.84 -3.07 2.55
C ILE A 69 -9.02 -4.50 3.08
N ILE A 70 -7.91 -5.19 3.34
CA ILE A 70 -7.90 -6.57 3.83
C ILE A 70 -7.32 -6.64 5.24
N SER A 71 -7.66 -7.70 5.97
CA SER A 71 -6.99 -8.03 7.23
C SER A 71 -5.84 -8.99 6.97
N HIS A 72 -4.64 -8.63 7.41
CA HIS A 72 -3.46 -9.48 7.36
C HIS A 72 -2.74 -9.38 8.71
N GLN A 73 -2.48 -10.53 9.34
CA GLN A 73 -1.88 -10.62 10.68
C GLN A 73 -2.63 -9.76 11.75
N GLY A 74 -3.95 -9.63 11.61
CA GLY A 74 -4.78 -8.84 12.54
C GLY A 74 -4.74 -7.32 12.32
N VAL A 75 -4.06 -6.84 11.28
CA VAL A 75 -3.96 -5.41 10.93
C VAL A 75 -4.61 -5.14 9.57
N ALA A 76 -5.28 -3.99 9.45
CA ALA A 76 -5.87 -3.55 8.19
C ALA A 76 -4.78 -3.05 7.23
N HIS A 77 -4.82 -3.54 6.00
CA HIS A 77 -3.89 -3.17 4.93
C HIS A 77 -4.63 -2.75 3.67
N LEU A 78 -4.11 -1.75 2.96
CA LEU A 78 -4.48 -1.47 1.58
C LEU A 78 -3.73 -2.43 0.65
N SER A 79 -4.48 -3.14 -0.17
CA SER A 79 -3.97 -4.09 -1.15
C SER A 79 -3.64 -3.40 -2.48
N PHE A 80 -2.42 -3.67 -2.97
CA PHE A 80 -1.93 -3.33 -4.29
C PHE A 80 -1.81 -4.63 -5.11
N PRO A 81 -2.86 -5.01 -5.86
CA PRO A 81 -2.89 -6.25 -6.64
C PRO A 81 -1.98 -6.22 -7.87
N PHE A 82 -1.65 -5.01 -8.33
CA PHE A 82 -0.72 -4.79 -9.42
C PHE A 82 0.36 -3.82 -8.92
N TRP A 83 1.61 -4.16 -9.18
CA TRP A 83 2.78 -3.35 -8.88
C TRP A 83 3.74 -3.42 -10.07
N GLU A 84 4.48 -2.35 -10.30
CA GLU A 84 5.51 -2.29 -11.34
C GLU A 84 6.88 -2.07 -10.68
N PRO A 85 7.92 -2.82 -11.09
CA PRO A 85 9.29 -2.49 -10.73
C PRO A 85 9.67 -1.16 -11.40
N GLY A 86 10.33 -0.29 -10.63
CA GLY A 86 10.89 0.97 -11.12
C GLY A 86 12.18 0.79 -11.92
#